data_AF-A0A967CFX5-F1
#
_entry.id   AF-A0A967CFX5-F1
#
_cell.length_a   1.000
_cell.length_b   1.000
_cell.length_c   1.000
_cell.angle_alpha   90.00
_cell.angle_beta   90.00
_cell.angle_gamma   90.00
#
_symmetry.space_group_name_H-M   'P 1'
#
loop_
_entity.id
_entity.type
_entity.pdbx_description
1 polymer ?
#
loop_
_entity_poly.entity_id
_entity_poly.type
_entity_poly.pdbx_seq_one_letter_code
_entity_poly.pdbx_strand_id
1 'polypeptide(L)' 'VGRVKDTMVAGNIFADMKDLGGLSDTADWVGGSVRSPHILFRELGVSAKV' A
#
# COMPACT_ATOMS: atom_id res chain seq x y z
N VAL A 1 -16.74 -1.79 -10.01
CA VAL A 1 -15.65 -2.01 -9.04
C VAL A 1 -15.99 -3.26 -8.23
N GLY A 2 -15.06 -4.22 -8.12
CA GLY A 2 -15.30 -5.51 -7.47
C GLY A 2 -14.17 -5.88 -6.51
N ARG A 3 -14.42 -6.85 -5.64
CA ARG A 3 -13.45 -7.32 -4.65
C ARG A 3 -12.42 -8.23 -5.31
N VAL A 4 -11.13 -7.88 -5.20
CA VAL A 4 -10.00 -8.69 -5.70
C VAL A 4 -9.44 -9.52 -4.54
N LYS A 5 -9.12 -10.79 -4.79
CA LYS A 5 -8.43 -11.69 -3.85
C LYS A 5 -7.13 -12.21 -4.49
N ASP A 6 -6.34 -12.94 -3.71
CA ASP A 6 -5.26 -13.80 -4.20
C ASP A 6 -4.29 -13.06 -5.13
N THR A 7 -3.90 -11.86 -4.68
CA THR A 7 -3.07 -10.92 -5.42
C THR A 7 -1.82 -10.61 -4.61
N MET A 8 -0.67 -10.71 -5.26
CA MET A 8 0.62 -10.28 -4.72
C MET A 8 0.88 -8.84 -5.14
N VAL A 9 1.40 -8.05 -4.20
CA VAL A 9 1.92 -6.71 -4.45
C VAL A 9 3.42 -6.72 -4.14
N ALA A 10 4.24 -6.21 -5.06
CA ALA A 10 5.69 -6.19 -4.96
C ALA A 10 6.25 -4.85 -5.47
N GLY A 11 7.39 -4.43 -4.93
CA GLY A 11 8.01 -3.15 -5.27
C GLY A 11 9.36 -2.96 -4.58
N ASN A 12 10.01 -1.84 -4.88
CA ASN A 12 11.23 -1.42 -4.21
C ASN A 12 10.90 -0.27 -3.26
N ILE A 13 10.92 -0.55 -1.97
CA ILE A 13 10.47 0.38 -0.94
C ILE A 13 11.14 1.77 -1.00
N PHE A 14 12.40 1.85 -1.40
CA PHE A 14 13.10 3.14 -1.49
C PHE A 14 12.68 3.97 -2.70
N ALA A 15 12.37 3.30 -3.82
CA ALA A 15 11.81 3.98 -4.99
C ALA A 15 10.37 4.38 -4.71
N ASP A 16 9.57 3.46 -4.17
CA ASP A 16 8.13 3.62 -3.99
C ASP A 16 7.80 4.70 -2.95
N MET A 17 8.59 4.80 -1.86
CA MET A 17 8.41 5.87 -0.87
C MET A 17 8.92 7.24 -1.33
N LYS A 18 9.77 7.31 -2.37
CA LYS A 18 10.28 8.59 -2.89
C LYS A 18 9.22 9.34 -3.69
N ASP A 19 8.26 8.62 -4.29
CA ASP A 19 7.20 9.19 -5.12
C ASP A 19 5.81 8.73 -4.68
N LEU A 20 5.42 9.17 -3.47
CA LEU A 20 4.09 8.92 -2.95
C LEU A 20 3.04 9.82 -3.62
N GLY A 21 1.87 9.24 -3.85
CA GLY A 21 0.68 9.95 -4.30
C GLY A 21 0.01 10.73 -3.16
N GLY A 22 0.21 10.29 -1.91
CA GLY A 22 -0.30 10.97 -0.74
C GLY A 22 -0.09 10.19 0.57
N LEU A 23 -0.21 10.92 1.67
CA LEU A 23 -0.24 10.40 3.03
C LEU A 23 -1.46 10.97 3.75
N SER A 24 -2.14 10.14 4.54
CA SER A 24 -3.25 10.59 5.38
C SER A 24 -2.75 11.52 6.50
N ASP A 25 -3.61 12.43 6.95
CA ASP A 25 -3.43 13.24 8.15
C ASP A 25 -3.74 12.46 9.45
N THR A 26 -4.43 11.32 9.32
CA THR A 26 -4.76 10.39 10.40
C THR A 26 -3.91 9.12 10.37
N ALA A 27 -3.67 8.53 11.54
CA ALA A 27 -2.93 7.28 11.69
C ALA A 27 -3.57 6.36 12.73
N ASP A 28 -3.78 5.10 12.32
CA ASP A 28 -4.46 4.06 13.10
C ASP A 28 -3.51 2.94 13.50
N TRP A 29 -3.89 2.21 14.55
CA TRP A 29 -3.17 1.00 14.98
C TRP A 29 -3.52 -0.19 14.08
N VAL A 30 -2.51 -0.72 13.40
CA VAL A 30 -2.59 -1.90 12.54
C VAL A 30 -1.95 -3.08 13.25
N GLY A 31 -2.71 -4.19 13.38
CA GLY A 31 -2.22 -5.43 13.99
C GLY A 31 -1.78 -5.30 15.45
N GLY A 32 -2.15 -4.22 16.14
CA GLY A 32 -1.80 -3.95 17.55
C GLY A 32 -0.33 -3.59 17.81
N SER A 33 0.50 -3.45 16.79
CA SER A 33 1.94 -3.24 16.94
C SER A 33 2.48 -2.02 16.20
N VAL A 34 1.79 -1.55 15.15
CA VAL A 34 2.24 -0.43 14.33
C VAL A 34 1.14 0.62 14.23
N ARG A 35 1.47 1.88 14.52
CA ARG A 35 0.59 3.01 14.22
C ARG A 35 1.03 3.65 12.91
N SER A 36 0.22 3.53 11.87
CA SER A 36 0.56 3.99 10.52
C SER A 36 -0.60 4.77 9.88
N PRO A 37 -0.32 5.84 9.12
CA PRO A 37 -1.31 6.45 8.25
C PRO A 37 -1.62 5.54 7.05
N HIS A 38 -2.70 5.86 6.33
CA HIS A 38 -2.89 5.36 4.98
C HIS A 38 -1.87 5.98 4.03
N ILE A 39 -1.27 5.15 3.17
CA ILE A 39 -0.25 5.53 2.21
C ILE A 39 -0.77 5.25 0.82
N LEU A 40 -0.78 6.26 -0.04
CA LEU A 40 -1.10 6.10 -1.45
C LEU A 40 0.20 6.03 -2.26
N PHE A 41 0.54 4.85 -2.75
CA PHE A 41 1.59 4.67 -3.74
C PHE A 41 1.05 5.01 -5.12
N ARG A 42 1.84 5.73 -5.94
CA ARG A 42 1.44 6.05 -7.33
C ARG A 42 1.43 4.82 -8.22
N GLU A 43 2.41 3.96 -8.01
CA GLU A 43 2.61 2.74 -8.76
C GLU A 43 3.16 1.65 -7.84
N LEU A 44 2.67 0.43 -8.03
CA LEU A 44 3.19 -0.80 -7.41
C LEU A 44 3.01 -1.93 -8.40
N GLY A 45 3.93 -2.90 -8.38
CA GLY A 45 3.78 -4.14 -9.14
C GLY A 45 2.66 -4.98 -8.54
N VAL A 46 1.65 -5.33 -9.34
CA VAL A 46 0.51 -6.16 -8.92
C VAL A 46 0.44 -7.40 -9.80
N SER A 47 0.41 -8.58 -9.18
CA SER A 47 0.22 -9.85 -9.86
C SER A 47 -0.94 -10.61 -9.25
N ALA A 48 -1.94 -10.92 -10.08
CA ALA A 48 -3.13 -11.64 -9.67
C ALA A 48 -3.30 -12.89 -10.53
N LYS A 49 -3.75 -13.98 -9.92
CA LYS A 49 -4.16 -15.16 -10.67
C LYS A 49 -5.60 -14.94 -11.16
N VAL A 50 -5.83 -15.16 -12.46
CA VAL A 50 -7.15 -15.09 -13.09
C VAL A 50 -7.89 -16.40 -12.86
#